data_AF-A0ABD5QQ93-F1
#
_entry.id   AF-A0ABD5QQ93-F1
#
_cell.length_a   1.000
_cell.length_b   1.000
_cell.length_c   1.000
_cell.angle_alpha   90.00
_cell.angle_beta   90.00
_cell.angle_gamma   90.00
#
_symmetry.space_group_name_H-M   'P 1'
#
loop_
_entity.id
_entity.type
_entity.pdbx_description
1 polymer ?
#
loop_
_entity_poly.entity_id
_entity_poly.type
_entity_poly.pdbx_seq_one_letter_code
_entity_poly.pdbx_strand_id
1 'polypeptide(L)'
;MSIPPSLTQIPTYEILPGVVVARDELWLLVALLILWATVGRWLYRDAKARGSEWAWQWGFGTPLTVVAGIDVMLLVVVIYLLLRDSE
;
A
#
# COMPACT_ATOMS: atom_id res chain seq x y z
N MET A 1 -5.77 32.63 25.79
CA MET A 1 -6.82 32.03 24.93
C MET A 1 -6.69 30.52 25.07
N SER A 2 -7.49 29.87 25.91
CA SER A 2 -7.48 28.42 26.07
C SER A 2 -8.31 27.79 24.95
N ILE A 3 -7.69 26.91 24.15
CA ILE A 3 -8.41 26.13 23.14
C ILE A 3 -9.35 25.17 23.89
N PRO A 4 -10.65 25.11 23.57
CA PRO A 4 -11.55 24.17 24.21
C PRO A 4 -11.10 22.72 23.93
N PRO A 5 -11.15 21.82 24.93
CA PRO A 5 -10.64 20.45 24.82
C PRO A 5 -11.33 19.61 23.74
N SER A 6 -12.47 20.08 23.21
CA SER A 6 -13.21 19.47 22.12
C SER A 6 -12.51 19.57 20.76
N LEU A 7 -11.60 20.53 20.55
CA LEU A 7 -10.92 20.73 19.26
C LEU A 7 -9.67 19.84 19.07
N THR A 8 -9.23 19.14 20.11
CA THR A 8 -8.07 18.22 20.11
C THR A 8 -8.45 16.75 20.22
N GLN A 9 -9.74 16.41 20.22
CA GLN A 9 -10.20 15.02 20.24
C GLN A 9 -10.03 14.40 18.84
N ILE A 10 -8.86 13.82 18.59
CA ILE A 10 -8.64 12.98 17.42
C ILE A 10 -9.59 11.78 17.56
N PRO A 11 -10.56 11.60 16.65
CA PRO A 11 -11.49 10.48 16.75
C PRO A 11 -10.69 9.19 16.69
N THR A 12 -10.75 8.39 17.75
CA THR A 12 -9.95 7.17 17.94
C THR A 12 -10.89 5.97 17.99
N TYR A 13 -10.48 4.86 17.38
CA TYR A 13 -11.23 3.60 17.41
C TYR A 13 -10.48 2.56 18.23
N GLU A 14 -11.20 1.86 19.09
CA GLU A 14 -10.70 0.65 19.74
C GLU A 14 -11.01 -0.55 18.85
N ILE A 15 -9.97 -1.18 18.31
CA ILE A 15 -10.09 -2.28 17.34
C ILE A 15 -9.99 -3.64 18.06
N LEU A 16 -9.16 -3.69 19.10
CA LEU A 16 -8.92 -4.83 19.99
C LEU A 16 -8.78 -4.29 21.41
N PRO A 17 -8.99 -5.12 22.46
CA PRO A 17 -8.81 -4.68 23.84
C PRO A 17 -7.42 -4.05 24.04
N GLY A 18 -7.38 -2.75 24.30
CA GLY A 18 -6.13 -2.00 24.50
C GLY A 18 -5.38 -1.56 23.23
N VAL A 19 -5.92 -1.82 22.03
CA VAL A 19 -5.37 -1.31 20.76
C VAL A 19 -6.22 -0.16 20.26
N VAL A 20 -5.71 1.04 20.45
CA VAL A 20 -6.35 2.30 20.05
C VAL A 20 -5.62 2.85 18.83
N VAL A 21 -6.35 3.05 17.72
CA VAL A 21 -5.80 3.59 16.46
C VAL A 21 -6.57 4.85 16.10
N ALA A 22 -5.87 5.89 15.65
CA ALA A 22 -6.54 7.09 15.17
C ALA A 22 -7.40 6.74 13.95
N ARG A 23 -8.61 7.32 13.84
CA ARG A 23 -9.52 7.11 12.70
C ARG A 23 -8.80 7.31 11.36
N ASP A 24 -7.99 8.36 11.27
CA ASP A 24 -7.29 8.72 10.03
C ASP A 24 -6.20 7.69 9.69
N GLU A 25 -5.46 7.19 10.69
CA GLU A 25 -4.49 6.11 10.52
C GLU A 25 -5.16 4.82 10.04
N LEU A 26 -6.32 4.48 10.60
CA LEU A 26 -7.08 3.30 10.18
C LEU A 26 -7.49 3.40 8.70
N TRP A 27 -8.01 4.56 8.27
CA TRP A 27 -8.36 4.78 6.87
C TRP A 27 -7.14 4.74 5.95
N LEU A 28 -6.00 5.28 6.38
CA LEU A 28 -4.74 5.19 5.64
C LEU A 28 -4.28 3.73 5.49
N LEU A 29 -4.35 2.93 6.55
CA LEU A 29 -4.01 1.50 6.51
C LEU A 29 -4.93 0.73 5.56
N VAL A 30 -6.24 0.99 5.62
CA VAL A 30 -7.22 0.39 4.70
C VAL A 30 -6.93 0.79 3.25
N ALA A 31 -6.68 2.09 3.00
CA ALA A 31 -6.33 2.57 1.67
C ALA A 31 -5.04 1.92 1.15
N LEU A 32 -4.03 1.77 2.01
CA LEU A 32 -2.76 1.12 1.69
C LEU A 32 -2.95 -0.37 1.37
N LEU A 33 -3.77 -1.08 2.14
CA LEU A 33 -4.11 -2.47 1.88
C LEU A 33 -4.85 -2.65 0.55
N ILE A 34 -5.80 -1.76 0.25
CA ILE A 34 -6.52 -1.78 -1.04
C ILE A 34 -5.55 -1.51 -2.19
N LEU A 35 -4.68 -0.50 -2.06
CA LEU A 35 -3.64 -0.18 -3.03
C LEU A 35 -2.72 -1.38 -3.26
N TRP A 36 -2.24 -1.98 -2.17
CA TRP A 36 -1.36 -3.15 -2.18
C TRP A 36 -2.02 -4.34 -2.92
N ALA A 37 -3.26 -4.67 -2.56
CA ALA A 37 -3.99 -5.77 -3.18
C ALA A 37 -4.29 -5.51 -4.66
N THR A 38 -4.62 -4.27 -5.02
CA THR A 38 -4.99 -3.90 -6.40
C THR A 38 -3.78 -3.90 -7.32
N VAL A 39 -2.71 -3.19 -6.92
CA VAL A 39 -1.45 -3.11 -7.67
C VAL A 39 -0.80 -4.49 -7.77
N GLY A 40 -0.72 -5.22 -6.65
CA GLY A 40 -0.14 -6.55 -6.62
C GLY A 40 -0.89 -7.56 -7.47
N ARG A 41 -2.23 -7.55 -7.41
CA ARG A 41 -3.07 -8.40 -8.27
C ARG A 41 -2.89 -8.08 -9.74
N TRP A 42 -2.77 -6.80 -10.09
CA TRP A 42 -2.55 -6.39 -11.48
C TRP A 42 -1.17 -6.84 -11.98
N LEU A 43 -0.08 -6.54 -11.26
CA LEU A 43 1.28 -6.96 -11.62
C LEU A 43 1.40 -8.48 -11.75
N TYR A 44 0.85 -9.22 -10.79
CA TYR A 44 0.87 -10.68 -10.83
C TYR A 44 0.20 -11.22 -12.09
N ARG A 45 -1.01 -10.71 -12.42
CA ARG A 45 -1.77 -11.17 -13.57
C ARG A 45 -1.11 -10.81 -14.89
N ASP A 46 -0.56 -9.60 -15.00
CA ASP A 46 0.15 -9.14 -16.20
C ASP A 46 1.43 -9.95 -16.41
N ALA A 47 2.27 -10.07 -15.38
CA ALA A 47 3.51 -10.84 -15.45
C ALA A 47 3.26 -12.31 -15.77
N LYS A 48 2.22 -12.91 -15.18
CA LYS A 48 1.85 -14.30 -15.45
C LYS A 48 1.31 -14.49 -16.87
N ALA A 49 0.54 -13.54 -17.40
CA ALA A 49 0.04 -13.58 -18.77
C ALA A 49 1.19 -13.53 -19.80
N ARG A 50 2.30 -12.91 -19.43
CA ARG A 50 3.54 -12.82 -20.24
C ARG A 50 4.50 -14.00 -20.03
N GLY A 51 4.16 -14.96 -19.19
CA GLY A 51 5.02 -16.12 -18.91
C GLY A 51 6.21 -15.83 -17.99
N SER A 52 6.21 -14.68 -17.29
CA SER A 52 7.31 -14.34 -16.37
C SER A 52 7.36 -15.30 -15.18
N GLU A 53 8.49 -15.97 -15.00
CA GLU A 53 8.75 -16.83 -13.83
C GLU A 53 8.73 -16.04 -12.50
N TRP A 54 8.94 -14.72 -12.60
CA TRP A 54 9.03 -13.78 -11.48
C TRP A 54 7.67 -13.15 -11.15
N ALA A 55 6.58 -13.60 -11.77
CA ALA A 55 5.23 -13.03 -11.58
C ALA A 55 4.82 -12.91 -10.11
N TRP A 56 5.21 -13.88 -9.27
CA TRP A 56 4.93 -13.82 -7.83
C TRP A 56 5.73 -12.71 -7.12
N GLN A 57 6.99 -12.47 -7.51
CA GLN A 57 7.81 -11.40 -6.96
C GLN A 57 7.30 -10.03 -7.39
N TRP A 58 6.90 -9.91 -8.66
CA TRP A 58 6.27 -8.69 -9.15
C TRP A 58 4.95 -8.40 -8.45
N GLY A 59 4.12 -9.42 -8.24
CA GLY A 59 2.83 -9.28 -7.59
C GLY A 59 2.89 -8.98 -6.09
N PHE A 60 3.81 -9.61 -5.37
CA PHE A 60 3.88 -9.50 -3.90
C PHE A 60 5.01 -8.58 -3.43
N GLY A 61 6.17 -8.65 -4.07
CA GLY A 61 7.35 -7.85 -3.74
C GLY A 61 7.18 -6.38 -4.08
N THR A 62 6.62 -6.05 -5.24
CA THR A 62 6.42 -4.63 -5.63
C THR A 62 5.60 -3.87 -4.61
N PRO A 63 4.41 -4.34 -4.19
CA PRO A 63 3.61 -3.58 -3.23
C PRO A 63 4.22 -3.52 -1.81
N LEU A 64 5.08 -4.46 -1.43
CA LEU A 64 5.77 -4.44 -0.13
C LEU A 64 6.80 -3.29 -0.01
N THR A 65 7.31 -2.79 -1.13
CA THR A 65 8.26 -1.68 -1.14
C THR A 65 7.68 -0.36 -0.62
N VAL A 66 6.34 -0.28 -0.47
CA VAL A 66 5.69 0.90 0.11
C VAL A 66 6.14 1.20 1.55
N VAL A 67 6.66 0.19 2.26
CA VAL A 67 7.29 0.36 3.58
C VAL A 67 8.52 1.28 3.51
N ALA A 68 9.22 1.30 2.38
CA ALA A 68 10.34 2.20 2.13
C ALA A 68 9.90 3.57 1.58
N GLY A 69 8.63 3.72 1.21
CA GLY A 69 8.06 4.92 0.62
C GLY A 69 7.22 4.63 -0.63
N ILE A 70 6.20 5.47 -0.87
CA ILE A 70 5.36 5.38 -2.08
C ILE A 70 6.20 5.65 -3.34
N ASP A 71 7.16 6.55 -3.26
CA ASP A 71 8.13 6.85 -4.32
C ASP A 71 8.97 5.63 -4.71
N VAL A 72 9.45 4.86 -3.73
CA VAL A 72 10.18 3.60 -3.99
C VAL A 72 9.27 2.58 -4.67
N MET A 73 8.03 2.44 -4.21
CA MET A 73 7.05 1.56 -4.86
C MET A 73 6.77 1.97 -6.31
N LEU A 74 6.59 3.26 -6.56
CA LEU A 74 6.41 3.77 -7.92
C LEU A 74 7.63 3.51 -8.79
N LEU A 75 8.84 3.67 -8.27
CA LEU A 75 10.07 3.35 -8.99
C LEU A 75 10.10 1.87 -9.41
N VAL A 76 9.76 0.94 -8.52
CA VAL A 76 9.73 -0.50 -8.85
C VAL A 76 8.64 -0.80 -9.89
N VAL A 77 7.47 -0.15 -9.80
CA VAL A 77 6.43 -0.26 -10.84
C VAL A 77 6.95 0.26 -12.19
N VAL A 78 7.66 1.39 -12.22
CA VAL A 78 8.27 1.93 -13.45
C VAL A 78 9.31 0.96 -14.01
N ILE A 79 10.18 0.39 -13.17
CA ILE A 79 11.14 -0.63 -13.58
C ILE A 79 10.42 -1.82 -14.23
N TYR A 80 9.35 -2.33 -13.60
CA TYR A 80 8.53 -3.39 -14.17
C TYR A 80 7.96 -3.02 -15.56
N LEU A 81 7.42 -1.80 -15.70
CA LEU A 81 6.90 -1.31 -16.97
C LEU A 81 7.97 -1.18 -18.06
N LEU A 82 9.19 -0.79 -17.71
CA LEU A 82 10.29 -0.71 -18.67
C LEU A 82 10.76 -2.10 -19.09
N LEU A 83 10.84 -3.05 -18.15
CA LEU A 83 11.21 -4.43 -18.46
C LEU A 83 10.16 -5.10 -19.35
N ARG A 84 8.88 -4.94 -19.04
CA ARG A 84 7.81 -5.61 -19.80
C ARG A 84 7.70 -5.11 -21.25
N ASP A 85 8.13 -3.87 -21.52
CA ASP A 85 8.06 -3.26 -22.86
C ASP A 85 9.32 -3.60 -23.69
N SER A 86 10.35 -4.14 -23.04
CA SER A 86 11.62 -4.54 -23.69
C SER A 86 11.63 -6.01 -24.15
N GLU A 87 10.66 -6.82 -23.70
CA GLU A 87 10.43 -8.22 -24.11
C GLU A 87 9.37 -8.30 -25.22
#